data_AF-A0A173V0S0-F1
#
_entry.id   AF-A0A173V0S0-F1
#
_cell.length_a   1.000
_cell.length_b   1.000
_cell.length_c   1.000
_cell.angle_alpha   90.00
_cell.angle_beta   90.00
_cell.angle_gamma   90.00
#
_symmetry.space_group_name_H-M   'P 1'
#
loop_
_entity.id
_entity.type
_entity.pdbx_description
1 polymer ?
#
loop_
_entity_poly.entity_id
_entity_poly.type
_entity_poly.pdbx_seq_one_letter_code
_entity_poly.pdbx_strand_id
1 'polypeptide(L)'
;MENKSSATIRGELTKGNVTTALGYTPPTQDTNTWRGIQNNLTSDATDQSLSAAQGKALNTGLTSHTGNKSNPHGVTKAQVGLGNVENKSSATIRSEMTKDNVTTALGFTPANQTDMTNAQDAITQLNSDIRKIEFALSNIDSKYKFVGNCYKQNKRVYINGYFHCTSPNVGTTTCFFVPEGFRPKIKCGSACYTDDDVNFNNIGAVKVDTNGDITIYFPTVYSNCVYVSMVYDIN
;
A
#
# COMPACT_ATOMS: atom_id res chain seq x y z
N MET A 1 50.61 -91.01 71.26
CA MET A 1 49.64 -90.16 70.55
C MET A 1 49.25 -90.89 69.28
N GLU A 2 47.98 -91.23 69.15
CA GLU A 2 47.47 -91.93 67.97
C GLU A 2 47.37 -90.94 66.79
N ASN A 3 48.04 -91.23 65.67
CA ASN A 3 48.05 -90.35 64.52
C ASN A 3 46.78 -90.59 63.68
N LYS A 4 45.73 -89.82 63.96
CA LYS A 4 44.45 -89.93 63.24
C LYS A 4 44.56 -89.35 61.82
N SER A 5 43.86 -89.96 60.88
CA SER A 5 43.80 -89.45 59.51
C SER A 5 43.10 -88.09 59.45
N SER A 6 43.46 -87.25 58.47
CA SER A 6 42.82 -85.94 58.31
C SER A 6 41.30 -86.04 58.04
N ALA A 7 40.84 -87.15 57.45
CA ALA A 7 39.42 -87.42 57.24
C ALA A 7 38.70 -87.71 58.57
N THR A 8 39.33 -88.50 59.45
CA THR A 8 38.80 -88.78 60.80
C THR A 8 38.73 -87.51 61.64
N ILE A 9 39.78 -86.68 61.61
CA ILE A 9 39.83 -85.39 62.33
C ILE A 9 38.72 -84.45 61.85
N ARG A 10 38.49 -84.35 60.53
CA ARG A 10 37.38 -83.56 59.97
C ARG A 10 36.00 -84.10 60.35
N GLY A 11 35.84 -85.41 60.48
CA GLY A 11 34.60 -86.03 60.92
C GLY A 11 34.27 -85.77 62.40
N GLU A 12 35.30 -85.66 63.25
CA GLU A 12 35.15 -85.35 64.69
C GLU A 12 34.95 -83.85 64.95
N LEU A 13 35.37 -82.98 64.01
CA LEU A 13 35.16 -81.52 64.04
C LEU A 13 33.73 -81.14 63.63
N THR A 14 32.75 -81.48 64.47
CA THR A 14 31.37 -81.03 64.28
C THR A 14 31.14 -79.63 64.86
N LYS A 15 30.10 -78.93 64.38
CA LYS A 15 29.67 -77.64 64.95
C LYS A 15 29.49 -77.75 66.47
N GLY A 16 28.92 -78.84 66.97
CA GLY A 16 28.71 -79.08 68.40
C GLY A 16 30.02 -79.19 69.19
N ASN A 17 30.98 -79.98 68.71
CA ASN A 17 32.27 -80.17 69.39
C ASN A 17 33.10 -78.87 69.46
N VAL A 18 33.10 -78.08 68.37
CA VAL A 18 33.80 -76.78 68.33
C VAL A 18 33.16 -75.78 69.29
N THR A 19 31.83 -75.74 69.33
CA THR A 19 31.05 -74.84 70.22
C THR A 19 31.33 -75.14 71.70
N THR A 20 31.33 -76.42 72.07
CA THR A 20 31.64 -76.87 73.43
C THR A 20 33.08 -76.58 73.83
N ALA A 21 34.04 -76.81 72.93
CA ALA A 21 35.47 -76.58 73.19
C ALA A 21 35.81 -75.09 73.37
N LEU A 22 35.14 -74.20 72.62
CA LEU A 22 35.34 -72.76 72.69
C LEU A 22 34.47 -72.07 73.76
N GLY A 23 33.55 -72.80 74.41
CA GLY A 23 32.64 -72.26 75.43
C GLY A 23 31.68 -71.19 74.90
N TYR A 24 31.48 -71.12 73.58
CA TYR A 24 30.71 -70.06 72.93
C TYR A 24 29.73 -70.65 71.92
N THR A 25 28.44 -70.35 72.10
CA THR A 25 27.36 -70.69 71.15
C THR A 25 27.15 -69.53 70.17
N PRO A 26 27.38 -69.71 68.86
CA PRO A 26 27.08 -68.67 67.88
C PRO A 26 25.60 -68.27 67.94
N PRO A 27 25.27 -66.97 67.91
CA PRO A 27 23.89 -66.50 67.98
C PRO A 27 23.02 -67.11 66.87
N THR A 28 21.76 -67.40 67.21
CA THR A 28 20.78 -68.06 66.33
C THR A 28 20.08 -67.11 65.35
N GLN A 29 20.15 -65.80 65.58
CA GLN A 29 19.79 -64.77 64.62
C GLN A 29 21.06 -64.01 64.19
N ASP A 30 21.42 -64.21 62.93
CA ASP A 30 22.48 -63.48 62.23
C ASP A 30 22.01 -62.04 61.97
N THR A 31 22.04 -61.14 62.94
CA THR A 31 21.76 -59.71 62.69
C THR A 31 23.04 -58.88 62.62
N ASN A 32 24.10 -59.29 63.33
CA ASN A 32 25.37 -58.55 63.41
C ASN A 32 26.55 -59.25 62.69
N THR A 33 26.31 -60.35 61.98
CA THR A 33 27.30 -60.96 61.08
C THR A 33 27.22 -60.32 59.69
N TRP A 34 28.29 -60.36 58.90
CA TRP A 34 28.26 -59.85 57.52
C TRP A 34 27.10 -60.44 56.70
N ARG A 35 26.82 -61.74 56.87
CA ARG A 35 25.67 -62.42 56.26
C ARG A 35 24.33 -61.86 56.74
N GLY A 36 24.21 -61.56 58.02
CA GLY A 36 23.03 -60.93 58.60
C GLY A 36 22.69 -59.56 58.03
N ILE A 37 23.72 -58.72 57.91
CA ILE A 37 23.61 -57.40 57.28
C ILE A 37 23.19 -57.54 55.82
N GLN A 38 23.78 -58.46 55.06
CA GLN A 38 23.39 -58.73 53.68
C GLN A 38 21.93 -59.18 53.59
N ASN A 39 21.51 -60.17 54.40
CA ASN A 39 20.14 -60.65 54.41
C ASN A 39 19.13 -59.56 54.76
N ASN A 40 19.46 -58.65 55.66
CA ASN A 40 18.60 -57.53 56.02
C ASN A 40 18.51 -56.48 54.89
N LEU A 41 19.64 -56.18 54.24
CA LEU A 41 19.72 -55.29 53.08
C LEU A 41 18.96 -55.83 51.86
N THR A 42 18.97 -57.15 51.65
CA THR A 42 18.30 -57.83 50.53
C THR A 42 16.98 -58.50 50.93
N SER A 43 16.41 -58.14 52.08
CA SER A 43 15.14 -58.73 52.51
C SER A 43 13.98 -58.12 51.73
N ASP A 44 12.94 -58.93 51.47
CA ASP A 44 11.71 -58.48 50.82
C ASP A 44 11.08 -57.25 51.53
N ALA A 45 11.22 -57.18 52.86
CA ALA A 45 10.71 -56.06 53.65
C ALA A 45 11.48 -54.75 53.38
N THR A 46 12.80 -54.82 53.25
CA THR A 46 13.64 -53.66 52.90
C THR A 46 13.37 -53.21 51.46
N ASP A 47 13.27 -54.16 50.51
CA ASP A 47 12.97 -53.86 49.10
C ASP A 47 11.58 -53.24 48.92
N GLN A 48 10.57 -53.74 49.63
CA GLN A 48 9.22 -53.15 49.64
C GLN A 48 9.22 -51.74 50.24
N SER A 49 9.97 -51.52 51.32
CA SER A 49 10.07 -50.20 51.97
C SER A 49 10.73 -49.17 51.05
N LEU A 50 11.80 -49.56 50.35
CA LEU A 50 12.48 -48.70 49.38
C LEU A 50 11.58 -48.40 48.17
N SER A 51 10.88 -49.41 47.65
CA SER A 51 9.94 -49.25 46.52
C SER A 51 8.77 -48.34 46.87
N ALA A 52 8.21 -48.47 48.08
CA ALA A 52 7.14 -47.60 48.57
C ALA A 52 7.61 -46.15 48.75
N ALA A 53 8.83 -45.94 49.26
CA ALA A 53 9.42 -44.61 49.38
C ALA A 53 9.63 -43.95 48.01
N GLN A 54 10.13 -44.70 47.02
CA GLN A 54 10.26 -44.24 45.63
C GLN A 54 8.90 -43.91 45.00
N GLY A 55 7.90 -44.77 45.19
CA GLY A 55 6.54 -44.56 44.72
C GLY A 55 5.89 -43.30 45.31
N LYS A 56 6.10 -43.05 46.60
CA LYS A 56 5.62 -41.83 47.28
C LYS A 56 6.27 -40.56 46.72
N ALA A 57 7.58 -40.60 46.48
CA ALA A 57 8.31 -39.46 45.89
C ALA A 57 7.82 -39.15 44.48
N LEU A 58 7.66 -40.19 43.64
CA LEU A 58 7.12 -40.05 42.29
C LEU A 58 5.69 -39.49 42.30
N ASN A 59 4.82 -40.02 43.15
CA ASN A 59 3.44 -39.56 43.25
C ASN A 59 3.34 -38.09 43.70
N THR A 60 4.22 -37.67 44.62
CA THR A 60 4.29 -36.28 45.07
C THR A 60 4.72 -35.36 43.91
N GLY A 61 5.76 -35.74 43.17
CA GLY A 61 6.21 -35.01 41.99
C GLY A 61 5.13 -34.90 40.90
N LEU A 62 4.44 -36.00 40.62
CA LEU A 62 3.34 -36.04 39.64
C LEU A 62 2.14 -35.19 40.08
N THR A 63 1.77 -35.23 41.36
CA THR A 63 0.69 -34.41 41.92
C THR A 63 1.05 -32.92 41.83
N SER A 64 2.28 -32.56 42.15
CA SER A 64 2.77 -31.18 42.00
C SER A 64 2.78 -30.75 40.53
N HIS A 65 3.21 -31.61 39.61
CA HIS A 65 3.23 -31.31 38.18
C HIS A 65 1.82 -31.12 37.60
N THR A 66 0.89 -32.02 37.90
CA THR A 66 -0.50 -31.96 37.41
C THR A 66 -1.30 -30.79 38.01
N GLY A 67 -0.98 -30.43 39.26
CA GLY A 67 -1.51 -29.26 39.96
C GLY A 67 -0.91 -27.93 39.52
N ASN A 68 0.31 -27.92 38.96
CA ASN A 68 0.96 -26.71 38.47
C ASN A 68 0.26 -26.16 37.21
N LYS A 69 -0.42 -25.02 37.36
CA LYS A 69 -1.07 -24.27 36.27
C LYS A 69 -0.25 -23.07 35.79
N SER A 70 0.93 -22.85 36.37
CA SER A 70 1.90 -21.92 35.83
C SER A 70 2.66 -22.65 34.72
N ASN A 71 2.25 -22.45 33.46
CA ASN A 71 2.90 -22.88 32.20
C ASN A 71 3.71 -24.20 32.32
N PRO A 72 3.15 -25.35 31.87
CA PRO A 72 2.50 -25.48 30.56
C PRO A 72 0.98 -25.68 30.55
N HIS A 73 0.32 -25.85 31.69
CA HIS A 73 -1.12 -26.16 31.70
C HIS A 73 -1.99 -24.92 31.90
N GLY A 74 -2.75 -24.54 30.88
CA GLY A 74 -3.75 -23.47 30.98
C GLY A 74 -3.18 -22.06 30.90
N VAL A 75 -2.18 -21.84 30.04
CA VAL A 75 -1.56 -20.53 29.83
C VAL A 75 -2.60 -19.49 29.43
N THR A 76 -2.76 -18.47 30.26
CA THR A 76 -3.69 -17.36 30.07
C THR A 76 -3.09 -16.31 29.12
N LYS A 77 -3.96 -15.49 28.52
CA LYS A 77 -3.53 -14.34 27.71
C LYS A 77 -2.60 -13.39 28.48
N ALA A 78 -2.85 -13.19 29.77
CA ALA A 78 -2.01 -12.37 30.62
C ALA A 78 -0.58 -12.94 30.75
N GLN A 79 -0.44 -14.25 30.89
CA GLN A 79 0.87 -14.92 31.03
C GLN A 79 1.76 -14.77 29.79
N VAL A 80 1.20 -14.55 28.60
CA VAL A 80 1.94 -14.32 27.35
C VAL A 80 1.92 -12.86 26.88
N GLY A 81 1.51 -11.93 27.75
CA GLY A 81 1.49 -10.49 27.43
C GLY A 81 0.35 -10.05 26.49
N LEU A 82 -0.66 -10.90 26.25
CA LEU A 82 -1.80 -10.65 25.37
C LEU A 82 -3.07 -10.25 26.14
N GLY A 83 -2.96 -9.76 27.38
CA GLY A 83 -4.11 -9.49 28.26
C GLY A 83 -5.14 -8.53 27.68
N ASN A 84 -4.70 -7.54 26.88
CA ASN A 84 -5.57 -6.56 26.22
C ASN A 84 -6.04 -6.99 24.83
N VAL A 85 -5.54 -8.12 24.31
CA VAL A 85 -5.83 -8.55 22.94
C VAL A 85 -7.15 -9.31 22.92
N GLU A 86 -8.10 -8.84 22.13
CA GLU A 86 -9.39 -9.49 21.92
C GLU A 86 -9.23 -10.86 21.25
N ASN A 87 -10.19 -11.78 21.45
CA ASN A 87 -10.22 -13.04 20.71
C ASN A 87 -11.19 -12.94 19.54
N LYS A 88 -10.72 -12.39 18.41
CA LYS A 88 -11.53 -12.20 17.21
C LYS A 88 -10.97 -13.01 16.04
N SER A 89 -11.87 -13.51 15.20
CA SER A 89 -11.47 -14.12 13.93
C SER A 89 -10.88 -13.06 13.00
N SER A 90 -10.02 -13.47 12.07
CA SER A 90 -9.50 -12.54 11.05
C SER A 90 -10.62 -11.93 10.20
N ALA A 91 -11.72 -12.66 9.99
CA ALA A 91 -12.90 -12.16 9.29
C ALA A 91 -13.58 -11.04 10.07
N THR A 92 -13.78 -11.22 11.38
CA THR A 92 -14.38 -10.20 12.26
C THR A 92 -13.54 -8.91 12.27
N ILE A 93 -12.22 -9.03 12.44
CA ILE A 93 -11.30 -7.88 12.44
C ILE A 93 -11.41 -7.09 11.12
N ARG A 94 -11.49 -7.80 9.97
CA ARG A 94 -11.65 -7.15 8.66
C ARG A 94 -13.03 -6.50 8.49
N SER A 95 -14.09 -7.11 9.02
CA SER A 95 -15.44 -6.54 8.95
C SER A 95 -15.60 -5.28 9.79
N GLU A 96 -14.83 -5.13 10.87
CA GLU A 96 -14.81 -3.91 11.70
C GLU A 96 -14.09 -2.74 11.01
N MET A 97 -13.31 -3.01 9.97
CA MET A 97 -12.63 -2.00 9.16
C MET A 97 -13.60 -1.40 8.13
N THR A 98 -14.50 -0.54 8.60
CA THR A 98 -15.45 0.19 7.76
C THR A 98 -14.87 1.51 7.26
N LYS A 99 -15.46 2.06 6.18
CA LYS A 99 -15.08 3.38 5.67
C LYS A 99 -15.21 4.48 6.74
N ASP A 100 -16.25 4.40 7.58
CA ASP A 100 -16.51 5.39 8.62
C ASP A 100 -15.47 5.33 9.74
N ASN A 101 -15.09 4.12 10.17
CA ASN A 101 -14.05 3.93 11.17
C ASN A 101 -12.69 4.42 10.66
N VAL A 102 -12.36 4.14 9.40
CA VAL A 102 -11.13 4.64 8.76
C VAL A 102 -11.15 6.17 8.63
N THR A 103 -12.26 6.75 8.18
CA THR A 103 -12.42 8.21 8.06
C THR A 103 -12.29 8.91 9.41
N THR A 104 -12.92 8.35 10.45
CA THR A 104 -12.81 8.85 11.82
C THR A 104 -11.37 8.81 12.33
N ALA A 105 -10.67 7.69 12.09
CA ALA A 105 -9.26 7.54 12.50
C ALA A 105 -8.32 8.50 11.77
N LEU A 106 -8.61 8.83 10.50
CA LEU A 106 -7.81 9.77 9.70
C LEU A 106 -8.14 11.24 10.00
N GLY A 107 -9.34 11.55 10.48
CA GLY A 107 -9.81 12.91 10.71
C GLY A 107 -10.18 13.66 9.43
N PHE A 108 -10.19 12.99 8.28
CA PHE A 108 -10.65 13.51 6.99
C PHE A 108 -11.16 12.36 6.11
N THR A 109 -11.97 12.70 5.11
CA THR A 109 -12.44 11.76 4.09
C THR A 109 -11.42 11.67 2.95
N PRO A 110 -10.78 10.52 2.72
CA PRO A 110 -9.89 10.34 1.58
C PRO A 110 -10.65 10.47 0.26
N ALA A 111 -9.99 11.01 -0.77
CA ALA A 111 -10.55 11.07 -2.11
C ALA A 111 -10.90 9.67 -2.61
N ASN A 112 -12.11 9.53 -3.15
CA ASN A 112 -12.56 8.30 -3.78
C ASN A 112 -12.31 8.34 -5.30
N GLN A 113 -12.62 7.23 -5.98
CA GLN A 113 -12.42 7.11 -7.42
C GLN A 113 -13.19 8.17 -8.23
N THR A 114 -14.41 8.55 -7.80
CA THR A 114 -15.21 9.60 -8.44
C THR A 114 -14.56 10.97 -8.27
N ASP A 115 -14.06 11.28 -7.07
CA ASP A 115 -13.35 12.54 -6.82
C ASP A 115 -12.13 12.68 -7.74
N MET A 116 -11.38 11.57 -7.90
CA MET A 116 -10.23 11.52 -8.79
C MET A 116 -10.61 11.67 -10.27
N THR A 117 -11.70 11.05 -10.72
CA THR A 117 -12.21 11.21 -12.09
C THR A 117 -12.65 12.65 -12.35
N ASN A 118 -13.40 13.27 -11.44
CA ASN A 118 -13.83 14.65 -11.57
C ASN A 118 -12.64 15.63 -11.67
N ALA A 119 -11.60 15.40 -10.87
CA ALA A 119 -10.37 16.17 -10.95
C ALA A 119 -9.66 15.99 -12.31
N GLN A 120 -9.62 14.76 -12.83
CA GLN A 120 -9.03 14.47 -14.14
C GLN A 120 -9.80 15.13 -15.28
N ASP A 121 -11.13 15.14 -15.23
CA ASP A 121 -11.98 15.80 -16.22
C ASP A 121 -11.76 17.32 -16.19
N ALA A 122 -11.72 17.91 -14.99
CA ALA A 122 -11.44 19.34 -14.82
C ALA A 122 -10.06 19.73 -15.38
N ILE A 123 -9.02 18.94 -15.10
CA ILE A 123 -7.66 19.14 -15.64
C ILE A 123 -7.67 19.04 -17.18
N THR A 124 -8.37 18.06 -17.72
CA THR A 124 -8.47 17.84 -19.18
C THR A 124 -9.15 19.03 -19.85
N GLN A 125 -10.25 19.51 -19.29
CA GLN A 125 -10.96 20.69 -19.79
C GLN A 125 -10.10 21.95 -19.70
N LEU A 126 -9.43 22.18 -18.58
CA LEU A 126 -8.51 23.31 -18.42
C LEU A 126 -7.37 23.26 -19.44
N ASN A 127 -6.77 22.08 -19.65
CA ASN A 127 -5.74 21.89 -20.67
C ASN A 127 -6.26 22.18 -22.08
N SER A 128 -7.51 21.79 -22.38
CA SER A 128 -8.14 22.12 -23.66
C SER A 128 -8.35 23.63 -23.82
N ASP A 129 -8.80 24.30 -22.76
CA ASP A 129 -9.09 25.73 -22.79
C ASP A 129 -7.80 26.57 -22.83
N ILE A 130 -6.76 26.28 -22.05
CA ILE A 130 -5.55 27.12 -22.01
C ILE A 130 -4.59 26.86 -23.19
N ARG A 131 -4.68 25.70 -23.85
CA ARG A 131 -3.76 25.38 -24.95
C ARG A 131 -4.05 26.26 -26.16
N LYS A 132 -3.00 26.93 -26.63
CA LYS A 132 -3.00 27.65 -27.91
C LYS A 132 -3.06 26.63 -29.05
N ILE A 133 -4.14 26.66 -29.82
CA ILE A 133 -4.28 25.86 -31.05
C ILE A 133 -4.12 26.81 -32.24
N GLU A 134 -2.97 26.76 -32.89
CA GLU A 134 -2.67 27.57 -34.06
C GLU A 134 -3.39 27.04 -35.30
N PHE A 135 -3.80 27.94 -36.18
CA PHE A 135 -4.40 27.60 -37.46
C PHE A 135 -3.98 28.60 -38.53
N ALA A 136 -4.13 28.22 -39.79
CA ALA A 136 -3.92 29.11 -40.93
C ALA A 136 -5.26 29.55 -41.52
N LEU A 137 -5.31 30.77 -42.03
CA LEU A 137 -6.41 31.26 -42.86
C LEU A 137 -6.22 30.75 -44.28
N SER A 138 -7.31 30.33 -44.93
CA SER A 138 -7.29 30.05 -46.37
C SER A 138 -7.53 31.34 -47.14
N ASN A 139 -6.89 31.53 -48.28
CA ASN A 139 -7.16 32.66 -49.17
C ASN A 139 -8.05 32.22 -50.35
N ILE A 140 -8.80 33.16 -50.92
CA ILE A 140 -9.60 32.91 -52.13
C ILE A 140 -8.75 33.03 -53.42
N ASP A 141 -7.63 33.75 -53.34
CA ASP A 141 -6.74 34.03 -54.45
C ASP A 141 -5.30 34.17 -53.92
N SER A 142 -4.33 33.73 -54.71
CA SER A 142 -2.89 33.89 -54.50
C SER A 142 -2.43 35.31 -54.18
N LYS A 143 -3.13 36.35 -54.67
CA LYS A 143 -2.80 37.75 -54.38
C LYS A 143 -3.11 38.16 -52.94
N TYR A 144 -3.88 37.36 -52.21
CA TYR A 144 -4.22 37.62 -50.81
C TYR A 144 -3.33 36.79 -49.88
N LYS A 145 -2.60 37.49 -49.00
CA LYS A 145 -1.68 36.85 -48.05
C LYS A 145 -1.92 37.38 -46.63
N PHE A 146 -2.13 36.48 -45.69
CA PHE A 146 -2.11 36.81 -44.27
C PHE A 146 -0.72 36.57 -43.69
N VAL A 147 -0.21 37.53 -42.92
CA VAL A 147 1.04 37.41 -42.17
C VAL A 147 0.75 37.76 -40.72
N GLY A 148 0.77 36.75 -39.85
CA GLY A 148 0.43 36.94 -38.45
C GLY A 148 0.17 35.65 -37.72
N ASN A 149 -0.42 35.79 -36.54
CA ASN A 149 -0.72 34.69 -35.64
C ASN A 149 -2.24 34.51 -35.54
N CYS A 150 -2.70 33.33 -35.93
CA CYS A 150 -4.07 32.88 -35.78
C CYS A 150 -4.12 31.71 -34.82
N TYR A 151 -4.89 31.84 -33.73
CA TYR A 151 -5.00 30.77 -32.76
C TYR A 151 -6.32 30.79 -31.99
N LYS A 152 -6.72 29.62 -31.51
CA LYS A 152 -7.76 29.46 -30.50
C LYS A 152 -7.12 29.30 -29.13
N GLN A 153 -7.63 30.02 -28.15
CA GLN A 153 -7.31 29.85 -26.74
C GLN A 153 -8.47 30.34 -25.89
N ASN A 154 -8.78 29.59 -24.84
CA ASN A 154 -9.82 29.88 -23.86
C ASN A 154 -11.16 30.20 -24.52
N LYS A 155 -11.58 29.30 -25.44
CA LYS A 155 -12.81 29.41 -26.24
C LYS A 155 -12.92 30.66 -27.12
N ARG A 156 -11.83 31.41 -27.26
CA ARG A 156 -11.74 32.57 -28.15
C ARG A 156 -10.78 32.30 -29.28
N VAL A 157 -11.09 32.87 -30.43
CA VAL A 157 -10.19 32.89 -31.58
C VAL A 157 -9.58 34.27 -31.69
N TYR A 158 -8.28 34.28 -31.92
CA TYR A 158 -7.45 35.46 -32.08
C TYR A 158 -6.88 35.44 -33.49
N ILE A 159 -7.08 36.51 -34.24
CA ILE A 159 -6.45 36.75 -35.55
C ILE A 159 -5.73 38.08 -35.42
N ASN A 160 -4.40 38.04 -35.38
CA ASN A 160 -3.56 39.23 -35.20
C ASN A 160 -2.48 39.25 -36.26
N GLY A 161 -2.44 40.32 -37.06
CA GLY A 161 -1.44 40.48 -38.09
C GLY A 161 -1.93 41.31 -39.27
N TYR A 162 -1.29 41.09 -40.41
CA TYR A 162 -1.46 41.88 -41.61
C TYR A 162 -2.13 41.07 -42.71
N PHE A 163 -3.25 41.61 -43.20
CA PHE A 163 -3.85 41.17 -44.45
C PHE A 163 -3.26 41.97 -45.60
N HIS A 164 -2.59 41.27 -46.50
CA HIS A 164 -2.12 41.84 -47.76
C HIS A 164 -3.24 41.63 -48.78
N CYS A 165 -3.82 42.73 -49.22
CA CYS A 165 -4.98 42.79 -50.10
C CYS A 165 -4.66 43.68 -51.29
N THR A 166 -4.04 43.12 -52.33
CA THR A 166 -3.76 43.83 -53.58
C THR A 166 -5.05 44.00 -54.41
N SER A 167 -6.08 44.62 -53.83
CA SER A 167 -7.37 44.86 -54.47
C SER A 167 -7.33 46.23 -55.17
N PRO A 168 -7.76 46.33 -56.43
CA PRO A 168 -7.72 47.58 -57.18
C PRO A 168 -8.84 48.56 -56.82
N ASN A 169 -9.83 48.17 -55.99
CA ASN A 169 -11.08 48.94 -55.83
C ASN A 169 -11.42 49.22 -54.35
N VAL A 170 -12.00 50.40 -54.09
CA VAL A 170 -12.71 50.75 -52.85
C VAL A 170 -13.97 49.89 -52.66
N GLY A 171 -14.33 49.60 -51.41
CA GLY A 171 -15.51 48.83 -51.06
C GLY A 171 -15.21 47.54 -50.30
N THR A 172 -16.10 46.56 -50.44
CA THR A 172 -16.14 45.31 -49.68
C THR A 172 -15.49 44.18 -50.49
N THR A 173 -14.45 43.54 -49.95
CA THR A 173 -13.75 42.41 -50.60
C THR A 173 -13.67 41.22 -49.66
N THR A 174 -14.23 40.07 -50.07
CA THR A 174 -13.98 38.78 -49.38
C THR A 174 -12.67 38.18 -49.87
N CYS A 175 -11.78 37.86 -48.94
CA CYS A 175 -10.38 37.55 -49.25
C CYS A 175 -9.86 36.28 -48.57
N PHE A 176 -10.36 35.95 -47.38
CA PHE A 176 -9.90 34.79 -46.62
C PHE A 176 -11.05 34.01 -46.01
N PHE A 177 -10.74 32.81 -45.52
CA PHE A 177 -11.68 31.94 -44.83
C PHE A 177 -11.08 31.42 -43.52
N VAL A 178 -11.92 31.42 -42.49
CA VAL A 178 -11.66 30.76 -41.22
C VAL A 178 -12.08 29.29 -41.31
N PRO A 179 -11.22 28.32 -40.94
CA PRO A 179 -11.57 26.90 -40.96
C PRO A 179 -12.71 26.58 -39.97
N GLU A 180 -13.49 25.53 -40.27
CA GLU A 180 -14.76 25.20 -39.59
C GLU A 180 -14.70 25.15 -38.06
N GLY A 181 -13.61 24.62 -37.47
CA GLY A 181 -13.43 24.55 -36.02
C GLY A 181 -13.11 25.88 -35.31
N PHE A 182 -12.96 26.98 -36.06
CA PHE A 182 -12.55 28.30 -35.58
C PHE A 182 -13.54 29.41 -35.97
N ARG A 183 -14.67 29.07 -36.60
CA ARG A 183 -15.65 30.06 -37.08
C ARG A 183 -16.46 30.64 -35.92
N PRO A 184 -16.81 31.93 -35.97
CA PRO A 184 -17.63 32.54 -34.94
C PRO A 184 -19.10 32.06 -35.03
N LYS A 185 -19.80 32.05 -33.90
CA LYS A 185 -21.24 31.72 -33.85
C LYS A 185 -22.14 32.86 -34.30
N ILE A 186 -21.64 34.08 -34.23
CA ILE A 186 -22.30 35.31 -34.67
C ILE A 186 -21.37 36.07 -35.60
N LYS A 187 -21.89 36.97 -36.42
CA LYS A 187 -21.03 37.81 -37.26
C LYS A 187 -20.19 38.74 -36.37
N CYS A 188 -18.89 38.75 -36.58
CA CYS A 188 -17.94 39.55 -35.81
C CYS A 188 -17.18 40.51 -36.72
N GLY A 189 -16.60 41.55 -36.14
CA GLY A 189 -15.71 42.44 -36.86
C GLY A 189 -14.83 43.25 -35.93
N SER A 190 -13.77 43.80 -36.49
CA SER A 190 -12.84 44.70 -35.81
C SER A 190 -12.51 45.88 -36.73
N ALA A 191 -12.27 47.04 -36.14
CA ALA A 191 -11.69 48.15 -36.88
C ALA A 191 -10.27 47.77 -37.32
N CYS A 192 -9.88 48.22 -38.50
CA CYS A 192 -8.53 48.00 -39.00
C CYS A 192 -7.91 49.29 -39.52
N TYR A 193 -6.58 49.33 -39.46
CA TYR A 193 -5.78 50.44 -39.96
C TYR A 193 -5.06 50.00 -41.21
N THR A 194 -4.98 50.90 -42.18
CA THR A 194 -4.13 50.74 -43.36
C THR A 194 -2.67 50.91 -42.95
N ASP A 195 -1.82 50.02 -43.43
CA ASP A 195 -0.37 50.12 -43.24
C ASP A 195 0.29 50.40 -44.60
N ASP A 196 -0.15 51.51 -45.20
CA ASP A 196 0.32 52.01 -46.49
C ASP A 196 0.79 53.46 -46.28
N ASP A 197 2.02 53.79 -46.71
CA ASP A 197 2.65 55.11 -46.51
C ASP A 197 1.79 56.30 -46.98
N VAL A 198 0.93 56.06 -47.98
CA VAL A 198 0.08 57.08 -48.60
C VAL A 198 -1.29 57.25 -47.93
N ASN A 199 -1.76 56.25 -47.18
CA ASN A 199 -3.14 56.17 -46.68
C ASN A 199 -3.21 55.91 -45.17
N PHE A 200 -2.16 56.18 -44.41
CA PHE A 200 -2.00 55.82 -42.98
C PHE A 200 -3.15 56.24 -42.04
N ASN A 201 -3.97 57.23 -42.43
CA ASN A 201 -5.10 57.72 -41.64
C ASN A 201 -6.45 57.06 -41.99
N ASN A 202 -6.46 56.05 -42.86
CA ASN A 202 -7.70 55.40 -43.28
C ASN A 202 -8.10 54.27 -42.33
N ILE A 203 -9.35 54.29 -41.89
CA ILE A 203 -9.92 53.26 -41.01
C ILE A 203 -10.90 52.42 -41.82
N GLY A 204 -10.69 51.11 -41.80
CA GLY A 204 -11.58 50.13 -42.39
C GLY A 204 -12.23 49.23 -41.34
N ALA A 205 -12.87 48.19 -41.83
CA ALA A 205 -13.34 47.09 -41.00
C ALA A 205 -12.94 45.74 -41.61
N VAL A 206 -12.45 44.84 -40.77
CA VAL A 206 -12.39 43.40 -41.07
C VAL A 206 -13.59 42.75 -40.42
N LYS A 207 -14.35 42.00 -41.20
CA LYS A 207 -15.54 41.28 -40.75
C LYS A 207 -15.34 39.79 -41.00
N VAL A 208 -15.82 38.98 -40.07
CA VAL A 208 -15.86 37.52 -40.19
C VAL A 208 -17.29 37.08 -39.97
N ASP A 209 -17.85 36.39 -40.95
CA ASP A 209 -19.19 35.84 -40.84
C ASP A 209 -19.21 34.45 -40.20
N THR A 210 -20.42 33.90 -40.02
CA THR A 210 -20.61 32.57 -39.41
C THR A 210 -20.17 31.42 -40.32
N ASN A 211 -20.03 31.66 -41.63
CA ASN A 211 -19.47 30.71 -42.59
C ASN A 211 -17.93 30.76 -42.60
N GLY A 212 -17.33 31.69 -41.86
CA GLY A 212 -15.90 31.91 -41.79
C GLY A 212 -15.37 32.85 -42.86
N ASP A 213 -16.23 33.46 -43.68
CA ASP A 213 -15.81 34.37 -44.74
C ASP A 213 -15.25 35.64 -44.10
N ILE A 214 -14.01 35.96 -44.44
CA ILE A 214 -13.33 37.18 -44.02
C ILE A 214 -13.45 38.23 -45.11
N THR A 215 -14.09 39.33 -44.76
CA THR A 215 -14.36 40.45 -45.64
C THR A 215 -13.70 41.71 -45.10
N ILE A 216 -12.93 42.39 -45.96
CA ILE A 216 -12.29 43.67 -45.65
C ILE A 216 -13.08 44.78 -46.35
N TYR A 217 -13.37 45.86 -45.62
CA TYR A 217 -14.11 47.02 -46.13
C TYR A 217 -13.33 48.31 -45.91
N PHE A 218 -13.21 49.11 -46.98
CA PHE A 218 -12.75 50.50 -46.90
C PHE A 218 -13.71 51.45 -47.63
N PRO A 219 -14.09 52.57 -47.00
CA PRO A 219 -15.08 53.50 -47.57
C PRO A 219 -14.50 54.47 -48.61
N THR A 220 -13.21 54.82 -48.55
CA THR A 220 -12.66 56.00 -49.25
C THR A 220 -11.40 55.75 -50.07
N VAL A 221 -10.46 54.94 -49.56
CA VAL A 221 -9.22 54.56 -50.28
C VAL A 221 -8.92 53.08 -50.13
N TYR A 222 -8.37 52.47 -51.18
CA TYR A 222 -7.91 51.09 -51.16
C TYR A 222 -6.60 51.00 -50.35
N SER A 223 -6.32 49.82 -49.79
CA SER A 223 -5.10 49.54 -49.03
C SER A 223 -4.52 48.21 -49.47
N ASN A 224 -3.23 48.17 -49.73
CA ASN A 224 -2.52 46.95 -50.08
C ASN A 224 -2.16 46.13 -48.84
N CYS A 225 -2.01 46.78 -47.69
CA CYS A 225 -1.74 46.14 -46.39
C CYS A 225 -2.70 46.67 -45.31
N VAL A 226 -3.18 45.77 -44.45
CA VAL A 226 -4.15 46.10 -43.40
C VAL A 226 -3.81 45.36 -42.13
N TYR A 227 -3.57 46.08 -41.05
CA TYR A 227 -3.38 45.47 -39.73
C TYR A 227 -4.74 45.20 -39.07
N VAL A 228 -4.88 43.99 -38.50
CA VAL A 228 -6.00 43.64 -37.64
C VAL A 228 -5.50 43.07 -36.32
N SER A 229 -6.22 43.42 -35.26
CA SER A 229 -6.31 42.61 -34.05
C SER A 229 -7.78 42.33 -33.82
N MET A 230 -8.17 41.07 -33.96
CA MET A 230 -9.55 40.66 -33.75
C MET A 230 -9.62 39.45 -32.84
N VAL A 231 -10.61 39.49 -31.95
CA VAL A 231 -10.93 38.43 -31.01
C VAL A 231 -12.42 38.19 -31.04
N TYR A 232 -12.82 36.94 -31.13
CA TYR A 232 -14.22 36.56 -31.05
C TYR A 232 -14.39 35.25 -30.30
N ASP A 233 -15.57 35.06 -29.72
CA ASP A 233 -15.97 33.81 -29.08
C ASP A 233 -16.48 32.81 -30.12
N ILE A 234 -16.24 31.53 -29.89
CA ILE A 234 -16.71 30.44 -30.75
C ILE A 234 -17.67 29.48 -30.03
N ASN A 235 -17.94 29.74 -28.75
CA ASN A 235 -18.96 29.04 -27.99
C ASN A 235 -20.32 29.72 -28.06
#